data_AF-A0AAW5ACE8-F1
#
_entry.id   AF-A0AAW5ACE8-F1
#
_cell.length_a   1.000
_cell.length_b   1.000
_cell.length_c   1.000
_cell.angle_alpha   90.00
_cell.angle_beta   90.00
_cell.angle_gamma   90.00
#
_symmetry.space_group_name_H-M   'P 1'
#
loop_
_entity.id
_entity.type
_entity.pdbx_description
1 polymer ?
#
loop_
_entity_poly.entity_id
_entity_poly.type
_entity_poly.pdbx_seq_one_letter_code
_entity_poly.pdbx_strand_id
1 'polypeptide(L)'
;MSNPVRSSSVPTDIVRLEQANAVMRSANLALARDDIATLSALGFSHQHIGELKQKGGFRSSSIAQNTRMITRLRKVGDAYAQ
;
A
#
# COMPACT_ATOMS: atom_id res chain seq x y z
N MET A 1 23.00 -23.44 6.87
CA MET A 1 21.56 -23.09 6.81
C MET A 1 21.45 -21.66 6.32
N SER A 2 21.30 -21.46 5.01
CA SER A 2 21.21 -20.12 4.41
C SER A 2 19.75 -19.71 4.35
N ASN A 3 19.37 -18.66 5.08
CA ASN A 3 18.05 -18.04 4.95
C ASN A 3 17.87 -17.53 3.51
N PRO A 4 16.85 -17.95 2.76
CA PRO A 4 16.51 -17.26 1.54
C PRO A 4 15.79 -15.99 1.97
N VAL A 5 16.56 -14.89 2.08
CA VAL A 5 15.99 -13.54 1.96
C VAL A 5 15.16 -13.60 0.68
N ARG A 6 13.83 -13.52 0.84
CA ARG A 6 12.86 -13.59 -0.25
C ARG A 6 13.28 -12.57 -1.30
N SER A 7 13.95 -13.03 -2.36
CA SER A 7 14.17 -12.27 -3.57
C SER A 7 12.79 -12.15 -4.22
N SER A 8 11.98 -11.20 -3.78
CA SER A 8 10.76 -10.87 -4.49
C SER A 8 11.15 -10.32 -5.85
N SER A 9 10.57 -10.88 -6.90
CA SER A 9 10.78 -10.38 -8.25
C SER A 9 10.17 -8.98 -8.37
N VAL A 10 10.72 -8.14 -9.27
CA VAL A 10 10.20 -6.80 -9.57
C VAL A 10 8.67 -6.81 -9.81
N PRO A 11 8.08 -7.77 -10.54
CA PRO A 11 6.62 -7.87 -10.68
C PRO A 11 5.88 -8.07 -9.34
N THR A 12 6.44 -8.85 -8.42
CA THR A 12 5.85 -9.09 -7.10
C THR A 12 5.81 -7.83 -6.25
N ASP A 13 6.87 -7.01 -6.32
CA ASP A 13 6.95 -5.75 -5.58
C ASP A 13 6.00 -4.69 -6.15
N ILE A 14 5.84 -4.63 -7.47
CA ILE A 14 4.85 -3.76 -8.12
C ILE A 14 3.44 -4.11 -7.62
N VAL A 15 3.05 -5.40 -7.66
CA VAL A 15 1.72 -5.84 -7.22
C VAL A 15 1.47 -5.49 -5.76
N ARG A 16 2.46 -5.70 -4.88
CA ARG A 16 2.35 -5.35 -3.46
C ARG A 16 2.16 -3.85 -3.25
N LEU A 17 2.90 -3.01 -3.97
CA LEU A 17 2.76 -1.56 -3.87
C LEU A 17 1.43 -1.05 -4.42
N GLU A 18 0.92 -1.67 -5.48
CA GLU A 18 -0.40 -1.37 -6.04
C GLU A 18 -1.52 -1.72 -5.05
N GLN A 19 -1.46 -2.91 -4.45
CA GLN A 19 -2.37 -3.34 -3.40
C GLN A 19 -2.31 -2.41 -2.18
N ALA A 20 -1.11 -2.04 -1.73
CA ALA A 20 -0.94 -1.09 -0.63
C ALA A 20 -1.59 0.25 -0.94
N ASN A 21 -1.37 0.80 -2.14
CA ASN A 21 -2.00 2.05 -2.57
C ASN A 21 -3.53 1.96 -2.63
N ALA A 22 -4.07 0.84 -3.11
CA ALA A 22 -5.51 0.61 -3.14
C ALA A 22 -6.09 0.60 -1.73
N VAL A 23 -5.50 -0.16 -0.80
CA VAL A 23 -5.93 -0.22 0.61
C VAL A 23 -5.85 1.16 1.27
N MET A 24 -4.74 1.89 1.09
CA MET A 24 -4.56 3.22 1.68
C MET A 24 -5.62 4.21 1.21
N ARG A 25 -5.94 4.20 -0.10
CA ARG A 25 -6.98 5.08 -0.66
C ARG A 25 -8.38 4.69 -0.20
N SER A 26 -8.70 3.39 -0.19
CA SER A 26 -9.99 2.90 0.30
C SER A 26 -10.18 3.21 1.78
N ALA A 27 -9.13 3.06 2.59
CA ALA A 27 -9.16 3.42 4.00
C ALA A 27 -9.40 4.92 4.20
N ASN A 28 -8.73 5.79 3.44
CA ASN A 28 -8.98 7.23 3.51
C ASN A 28 -10.42 7.60 3.12
N LEU A 29 -10.97 6.96 2.09
CA LEU A 29 -12.36 7.18 1.66
C LEU A 29 -13.36 6.72 2.72
N ALA A 30 -13.15 5.53 3.30
CA ALA A 30 -14.00 5.00 4.36
C ALA A 30 -13.91 5.88 5.61
N LEU A 31 -12.71 6.33 5.98
CA LEU A 31 -12.49 7.23 7.10
C LEU A 31 -13.24 8.56 6.92
N ALA A 32 -13.20 9.15 5.73
CA ALA A 32 -13.91 10.40 5.43
C ALA A 32 -15.44 10.28 5.54
N ARG A 33 -15.97 9.05 5.46
CA ARG A 33 -17.40 8.74 5.58
C ARG A 33 -17.78 8.17 6.95
N ASP A 34 -16.83 8.10 7.87
CA ASP A 34 -16.95 7.37 9.14
C ASP A 34 -17.42 5.91 8.99
N ASP A 35 -17.06 5.27 7.87
CA ASP A 35 -17.46 3.91 7.51
C ASP A 35 -16.52 2.88 8.16
N ILE A 36 -16.80 2.58 9.43
CA ILE A 36 -16.05 1.62 10.23
C ILE A 36 -16.19 0.19 9.70
N ALA A 37 -17.32 -0.14 9.06
CA ALA A 37 -17.55 -1.47 8.50
C ALA A 37 -16.57 -1.74 7.35
N THR A 38 -16.40 -0.78 6.43
CA THR A 38 -15.42 -0.87 5.35
C THR A 38 -13.98 -0.92 5.88
N LEU A 39 -13.65 -0.12 6.90
CA LEU A 39 -12.32 -0.19 7.52
C LEU A 39 -12.04 -1.56 8.15
N SER A 40 -13.04 -2.15 8.81
CA SER A 40 -12.94 -3.49 9.39
C SER A 40 -12.80 -4.56 8.30
N ALA A 41 -13.54 -4.43 7.19
CA ALA A 41 -13.45 -5.34 6.04
C ALA A 41 -12.10 -5.25 5.30
N LEU A 42 -11.45 -4.09 5.33
CA LEU A 42 -10.07 -3.92 4.85
C LEU A 42 -9.01 -4.54 5.79
N GLY A 43 -9.44 -5.08 6.93
CA GLY A 43 -8.58 -5.76 7.90
C GLY A 43 -7.98 -4.84 8.98
N PHE A 44 -8.47 -3.60 9.12
CA PHE A 44 -8.01 -2.72 10.20
C PHE A 44 -8.64 -3.12 11.53
N SER A 45 -7.80 -3.28 12.57
CA SER A 45 -8.27 -3.45 13.94
C SER A 45 -8.87 -2.15 14.46
N HIS A 46 -9.68 -2.25 15.52
CA HIS A 46 -10.29 -1.06 16.14
C HIS A 46 -9.24 -0.05 16.63
N GLN A 47 -8.09 -0.53 17.12
CA GLN A 47 -6.96 0.32 17.49
C GLN A 47 -6.40 1.08 16.28
N HIS A 48 -6.15 0.40 15.16
CA HIS A 48 -5.64 1.05 13.95
C HIS A 48 -6.63 2.03 13.33
N ILE A 49 -7.93 1.76 13.45
CA ILE A 49 -8.99 2.70 13.04
C ILE A 49 -8.93 3.97 13.89
N GLY A 50 -8.78 3.84 15.22
CA GLY A 50 -8.60 4.97 16.12
C GLY A 50 -7.37 5.82 15.76
N GLU A 51 -6.24 5.17 15.46
CA GLU A 51 -5.04 5.87 14.99
C GLU A 51 -5.23 6.58 13.65
N LEU A 52 -5.91 5.93 12.69
CA LEU A 52 -6.23 6.54 11.40
C LEU A 52 -7.10 7.78 11.58
N LYS A 53 -8.12 7.73 12.46
CA LYS A 53 -8.94 8.89 12.82
C LYS A 53 -8.09 10.02 13.39
N GLN A 54 -7.24 9.74 14.36
CA GLN A 54 -6.36 10.75 14.96
C GLN A 54 -5.37 11.37 13.95
N LYS A 55 -4.86 10.57 13.02
CA LYS A 55 -3.87 11.01 12.01
C LYS A 55 -4.52 11.64 10.77
N GLY A 56 -5.84 11.57 10.62
CA GLY A 56 -6.55 12.01 9.41
C GLY A 56 -6.33 11.08 8.21
N GLY A 57 -6.09 9.80 8.45
CA GLY A 57 -5.86 8.79 7.42
C GLY A 57 -4.40 8.63 7.03
N PHE A 58 -4.18 7.93 5.91
CA PHE A 58 -2.89 7.80 5.27
C PHE A 58 -2.48 9.08 4.55
N ARG A 59 -1.23 9.51 4.75
CA ARG A 59 -0.69 10.71 4.11
C ARG A 59 -0.59 10.53 2.60
N SER A 60 -0.99 11.55 1.85
CA SER A 60 -0.88 11.58 0.39
C SER A 60 0.57 11.42 -0.09
N SER A 61 1.55 11.88 0.68
CA SER A 61 2.98 11.72 0.37
C SER A 61 3.43 10.25 0.34
N SER A 62 2.90 9.41 1.23
CA SER A 62 3.20 7.97 1.28
C SER A 62 2.61 7.24 0.07
N ILE A 63 1.37 7.56 -0.32
CA ILE A 63 0.73 7.01 -1.53
C ILE A 63 1.51 7.45 -2.79
N ALA A 64 1.93 8.72 -2.84
CA ALA A 64 2.73 9.24 -3.94
C ALA A 64 4.12 8.58 -4.02
N GLN A 65 4.75 8.27 -2.87
CA GLN A 65 6.01 7.55 -2.82
C GLN A 65 5.89 6.14 -3.41
N ASN A 66 4.87 5.38 -3.01
CA ASN A 66 4.60 4.06 -3.59
C ASN A 66 4.36 4.15 -5.10
N THR A 67 3.63 5.17 -5.55
CA THR A 67 3.39 5.42 -6.99
C THR A 67 4.70 5.65 -7.74
N ARG A 68 5.60 6.49 -7.20
CA ARG A 68 6.93 6.71 -7.77
C ARG A 68 7.77 5.42 -7.81
N MET A 69 7.68 4.60 -6.77
CA MET A 69 8.39 3.31 -6.70
C MET A 69 7.86 2.34 -7.77
N ILE A 70 6.55 2.22 -7.95
CA ILE A 70 5.93 1.42 -9.02
C ILE A 70 6.46 1.87 -10.39
N THR A 71 6.46 3.18 -10.67
CA THR A 71 6.97 3.72 -11.94
C THR A 71 8.44 3.38 -12.15
N ARG A 72 9.27 3.48 -11.10
CA ARG A 72 10.69 3.11 -11.16
C ARG A 72 10.87 1.62 -11.43
N LEU A 73 10.13 0.76 -10.72
CA LEU A 73 10.21 -0.69 -10.86
C LEU A 73 9.78 -1.15 -12.25
N ARG A 74 8.72 -0.55 -12.82
CA ARG A 74 8.31 -0.83 -14.21
C ARG A 74 9.43 -0.50 -15.20
N LYS A 75 10.03 0.69 -15.11
CA LYS A 75 11.17 1.08 -15.97
C LYS A 75 12.36 0.14 -15.86
N VAL A 76 12.66 -0.33 -14.65
CA VAL A 76 13.74 -1.28 -14.41
C VAL A 76 13.39 -2.65 -15.00
N GLY A 77 12.16 -3.14 -14.81
CA GLY A 77 11.68 -4.37 -15.40
C GLY A 77 11.71 -4.36 -16.93
N ASP A 78 11.31 -3.23 -17.55
CA ASP A 78 11.36 -3.02 -19.00
C ASP A 78 12.80 -3.02 -19.53
N ALA A 79 13.74 -2.43 -18.77
CA ALA A 79 15.16 -2.42 -19.13
C ALA A 79 15.83 -3.79 -19.02
N TYR A 80 15.32 -4.71 -18.18
CA TYR A 80 15.79 -6.10 -18.10
C TYR A 80 15.10 -7.04 -19.10
N ALA A 81 14.05 -6.58 -19.79
CA ALA A 81 13.32 -7.33 -20.80
C ALA A 81 13.76 -7.03 -22.25
N GLN A 82 14.64 -6.03 -22.44
CA GLN A 82 15.33 -5.73 -23.70
C GLN A 82 16.71 -6.40 -23.75
#